data_AF-A0A9P7WSM6-F1
#
_entry.id   AF-A0A9P7WSM6-F1
#
_cell.length_a   1.000
_cell.length_b   1.000
_cell.length_c   1.000
_cell.angle_alpha   90.00
_cell.angle_beta   90.00
_cell.angle_gamma   90.00
#
_symmetry.space_group_name_H-M   'P 1'
#
loop_
_entity.id
_entity.type
_entity.pdbx_description
1 polymer ?
#
loop_
_entity_poly.entity_id
_entity_poly.type
_entity_poly.pdbx_seq_one_letter_code
_entity_poly.pdbx_strand_id
1 'polypeptide(L)'
;MAGAESPANEGTSGLDFGSFGGTPNEDVTLFLREVKRVAIVEGRQRDEKWMVDYAESCLIGPALRWYHELEDSNLQSWKTLRGAFLSRFDPSSLVNVPAAAKAPSS
;
A
#
# COMPACT_ATOMS: atom_id res chain seq x y z
N MET A 1 42.52 -26.39 1.65
CA MET A 1 42.17 -25.35 2.64
C MET A 1 40.96 -24.62 2.12
N ALA A 2 39.85 -24.75 2.83
CA ALA A 2 38.57 -24.14 2.47
C ALA A 2 38.63 -22.63 2.71
N GLY A 3 38.55 -21.85 1.64
CA GLY A 3 38.21 -20.43 1.71
C GLY A 3 36.70 -20.34 1.56
N ALA A 4 35.99 -20.15 2.67
CA ALA A 4 34.57 -19.82 2.64
C ALA A 4 34.45 -18.38 2.13
N GLU A 5 34.11 -18.24 0.86
CA GLU A 5 33.70 -16.99 0.24
C GLU A 5 32.32 -16.59 0.80
N SER A 6 32.33 -15.54 1.63
CA SER A 6 31.14 -14.86 2.12
C SER A 6 30.27 -14.39 0.93
N PRO A 7 28.95 -14.64 0.92
CA PRO A 7 28.07 -13.96 -0.02
C PRO A 7 27.83 -12.52 0.48
N ALA A 8 28.75 -11.62 0.11
CA ALA A 8 28.54 -10.18 0.17
C ALA A 8 27.77 -9.76 -1.10
N ASN A 9 26.45 -9.94 -1.09
CA ASN A 9 25.53 -9.14 -1.91
C ASN A 9 24.13 -9.07 -1.28
N GLU A 10 24.07 -8.59 -0.04
CA GLU A 10 22.87 -7.90 0.46
C GLU A 10 22.69 -6.59 -0.33
N GLY A 11 22.27 -6.75 -1.58
CA GLY A 11 21.71 -5.73 -2.44
C GLY A 11 20.19 -5.65 -2.31
N THR A 12 19.62 -6.16 -1.23
CA THR A 12 18.29 -5.76 -0.74
C THR A 12 18.42 -4.39 -0.13
N SER A 13 18.64 -3.38 -0.99
CA SER A 13 18.30 -1.99 -0.67
C SER A 13 16.90 -2.00 -0.09
N GLY A 14 16.83 -1.73 1.22
CA GLY A 14 15.67 -1.91 2.08
C GLY A 14 14.45 -1.19 1.56
N LEU A 15 13.68 -1.88 0.74
CA LEU A 15 12.24 -1.82 0.90
C LEU A 15 11.98 -2.62 2.16
N ASP A 16 11.97 -1.92 3.29
CA ASP A 16 11.15 -2.32 4.43
C ASP A 16 9.73 -2.47 3.87
N PHE A 17 9.43 -3.65 3.34
CA PHE A 17 8.16 -3.96 2.69
C PHE A 17 6.99 -3.97 3.68
N GLY A 18 7.24 -3.65 4.96
CA GLY A 18 6.35 -3.95 6.06
C GLY A 18 5.29 -2.89 6.32
N SER A 19 5.37 -1.69 5.74
CA SER A 19 4.58 -0.58 6.26
C SER A 19 4.31 0.54 5.24
N PHE A 20 3.03 0.82 4.95
CA PHE A 20 2.55 1.98 4.22
C PHE A 20 1.90 2.96 5.19
N GLY A 21 2.48 4.16 5.29
CA GLY A 21 2.01 5.24 6.16
C GLY A 21 0.92 6.11 5.53
N GLY A 22 0.83 6.15 4.20
CA GLY A 22 -0.08 7.07 3.51
C GLY A 22 0.38 8.53 3.55
N THR A 23 1.70 8.75 3.64
CA THR A 23 2.31 10.07 3.52
C THR A 23 2.43 10.48 2.04
N PRO A 24 2.45 11.78 1.71
CA PRO A 24 2.54 12.25 0.32
C PRO A 24 3.84 11.87 -0.40
N ASN A 25 4.85 11.41 0.33
CA ASN A 25 6.12 10.92 -0.20
C ASN A 25 6.09 9.42 -0.52
N GLU A 26 5.01 8.72 -0.15
CA GLU A 26 4.83 7.29 -0.41
C GLU A 26 3.98 7.08 -1.65
N ASP A 27 4.39 6.12 -2.47
CA ASP A 27 3.66 5.78 -3.69
C ASP A 27 2.69 4.63 -3.42
N VAL A 28 1.40 4.95 -3.42
CA VAL A 28 0.33 3.97 -3.21
C VAL A 28 0.31 2.88 -4.30
N THR A 29 0.77 3.18 -5.52
CA THR A 29 0.79 2.19 -6.60
C THR A 29 1.88 1.15 -6.39
N LEU A 30 3.02 1.54 -5.83
CA LEU A 30 4.09 0.62 -5.42
C LEU A 30 3.61 -0.30 -4.30
N PHE A 31 2.92 0.23 -3.28
CA PHE A 31 2.34 -0.57 -2.20
C PHE A 31 1.36 -1.62 -2.74
N LEU A 32 0.39 -1.21 -3.56
CA LEU A 32 -0.61 -2.11 -4.15
C LEU A 32 0.01 -3.17 -5.06
N ARG A 33 1.08 -2.81 -5.80
CA ARG A 33 1.84 -3.75 -6.63
C ARG A 33 2.51 -4.80 -5.76
N GLU A 34 3.05 -4.42 -4.63
CA GLU A 34 3.75 -5.35 -3.75
C GLU A 34 2.79 -6.34 -3.09
N VAL A 35 1.67 -5.87 -2.54
CA VAL A 35 0.63 -6.76 -1.99
C VAL A 35 0.22 -7.80 -3.04
N LYS A 36 0.02 -7.37 -4.28
CA LYS A 36 -0.30 -8.28 -5.39
C LYS A 36 0.84 -9.25 -5.72
N ARG A 37 2.10 -8.82 -5.62
CA ARG A 37 3.27 -9.67 -5.86
C ARG A 37 3.34 -10.78 -4.81
N VAL A 38 3.19 -10.44 -3.53
CA VAL A 38 3.18 -11.41 -2.44
C VAL A 38 2.03 -12.40 -2.61
N ALA A 39 0.83 -11.91 -2.94
CA ALA A 39 -0.30 -12.78 -3.20
C ALA A 39 -0.05 -13.77 -4.36
N ILE A 40 0.71 -13.39 -5.38
CA ILE A 40 1.09 -14.32 -6.48
C ILE A 40 2.10 -15.36 -6.00
N VAL A 41 3.10 -14.96 -5.21
CA VAL A 41 4.11 -15.87 -4.66
C VAL A 41 3.48 -16.91 -3.74
N GLU A 42 2.52 -16.49 -2.92
CA GLU A 42 1.76 -17.36 -2.00
C GLU A 42 0.64 -18.17 -2.70
N GLY A 43 0.39 -17.93 -3.99
CA GLY A 43 -0.73 -18.56 -4.72
C GLY A 43 -2.12 -18.11 -4.25
N ARG A 44 -2.20 -16.96 -3.60
CA ARG A 44 -3.39 -16.31 -3.02
C ARG A 44 -3.87 -15.10 -3.82
N GLN A 45 -3.43 -14.93 -5.07
CA GLN A 45 -3.78 -13.79 -5.92
C GLN A 45 -5.27 -13.68 -6.29
N ARG A 46 -6.05 -14.75 -6.05
CA ARG A 46 -7.51 -14.78 -6.20
C ARG A 46 -8.26 -14.69 -4.87
N ASP A 47 -7.54 -14.71 -3.76
CA ASP A 47 -8.07 -14.71 -2.41
C ASP A 47 -8.17 -13.25 -1.94
N GLU A 48 -9.28 -12.60 -2.29
CA GLU A 48 -9.46 -11.17 -2.05
C GLU A 48 -9.39 -10.82 -0.57
N LYS A 49 -9.97 -11.67 0.28
CA LYS A 49 -9.95 -11.47 1.73
C LYS A 49 -8.54 -11.57 2.28
N TRP A 50 -7.76 -12.55 1.82
CA TRP A 50 -6.35 -12.66 2.20
C TRP A 50 -5.54 -11.43 1.79
N MET A 51 -5.77 -10.90 0.58
CA MET A 51 -5.07 -9.69 0.11
C MET A 51 -5.43 -8.46 0.94
N VAL A 52 -6.70 -8.32 1.36
CA VAL A 52 -7.15 -7.23 2.24
C VAL A 52 -6.50 -7.34 3.62
N ASP A 53 -6.52 -8.53 4.22
CA ASP A 53 -5.94 -8.82 5.54
C ASP A 53 -4.40 -8.59 5.54
N TYR A 54 -3.73 -9.05 4.49
CA TYR A 54 -2.31 -8.79 4.29
C TYR A 54 -2.02 -7.30 4.14
N ALA A 55 -2.80 -6.59 3.32
CA ALA A 55 -2.63 -5.15 3.15
C ALA A 55 -2.80 -4.39 4.47
N GLU A 56 -3.84 -4.70 5.25
CA GLU A 56 -4.09 -4.15 6.58
C GLU A 56 -2.89 -4.34 7.52
N SER A 57 -2.30 -5.54 7.53
CA SER A 57 -1.12 -5.84 8.35
C SER A 57 0.10 -4.98 7.99
N CYS A 58 0.14 -4.49 6.75
CA CYS A 58 1.17 -3.59 6.25
C CYS A 58 0.79 -2.11 6.35
N LEU A 59 -0.37 -1.74 6.92
CA LEU A 59 -0.72 -0.32 7.09
C LEU A 59 -0.22 0.20 8.43
N ILE A 60 0.31 1.41 8.42
CA ILE A 60 0.69 2.12 9.64
C ILE A 60 0.19 3.56 9.63
N GLY A 61 0.22 4.20 10.79
CA GLY A 61 0.02 5.64 10.91
C GLY A 61 -1.32 6.14 10.33
N PRO A 62 -1.32 7.16 9.44
CA PRO A 62 -2.55 7.70 8.87
C PRO A 62 -3.28 6.73 7.94
N ALA A 63 -2.57 5.86 7.20
CA ALA A 63 -3.21 4.88 6.33
C ALA A 63 -4.02 3.84 7.11
N LEU A 64 -3.49 3.34 8.22
CA LEU A 64 -4.20 2.38 9.09
C LEU A 64 -5.44 3.03 9.73
N ARG A 65 -5.34 4.29 10.16
CA ARG A 65 -6.51 5.03 10.67
C ARG A 65 -7.61 5.15 9.62
N TRP A 66 -7.25 5.56 8.41
CA TRP A 66 -8.21 5.65 7.31
C TRP A 66 -8.83 4.29 6.96
N TYR A 67 -8.05 3.21 7.02
CA TYR A 67 -8.55 1.86 6.77
C TYR A 67 -9.64 1.45 7.79
N HIS A 68 -9.46 1.77 9.08
CA HIS A 68 -10.50 1.53 10.09
C HIS A 68 -11.72 2.45 9.96
N GLU A 69 -11.61 3.58 9.26
CA GLU A 69 -12.74 4.46 8.94
C GLU A 69 -13.53 4.01 7.71
N LEU A 70 -13.05 3.02 6.93
CA LEU A 70 -13.79 2.46 5.81
C LEU A 70 -14.95 1.58 6.29
N GLU A 71 -16.10 1.72 5.64
CA GLU A 71 -17.20 0.76 5.80
C GLU A 71 -16.78 -0.64 5.33
N ASP A 72 -17.27 -1.68 6.01
CA ASP A 72 -17.04 -3.11 5.71
C ASP A 72 -17.24 -3.47 4.24
N SER A 73 -18.13 -2.75 3.55
CA SER A 73 -18.40 -2.95 2.12
C SER A 73 -17.19 -2.70 1.23
N ASN A 74 -16.26 -1.82 1.64
CA ASN A 74 -15.02 -1.53 0.91
C ASN A 74 -13.90 -2.54 1.22
N LEU A 75 -14.01 -3.27 2.34
CA LEU A 75 -13.05 -4.26 2.81
C LEU A 75 -13.35 -5.68 2.28
N GLN A 76 -14.49 -5.88 1.61
CA GLN A 76 -14.87 -7.22 1.10
C GLN A 76 -14.14 -7.65 -0.17
N SER A 77 -13.62 -6.69 -0.95
CA SER A 77 -12.94 -6.97 -2.21
C SER A 77 -11.67 -6.15 -2.34
N TRP A 78 -10.58 -6.83 -2.67
CA TRP A 78 -9.29 -6.18 -2.98
C TRP A 78 -9.44 -5.14 -4.09
N LYS A 79 -10.33 -5.38 -5.05
CA LYS A 79 -10.61 -4.44 -6.13
C LYS A 79 -11.20 -3.11 -5.63
N THR A 80 -12.12 -3.16 -4.68
CA THR A 80 -12.75 -1.99 -4.08
C THR A 80 -11.75 -1.25 -3.19
N LEU A 81 -11.02 -1.99 -2.35
CA LEU A 81 -9.97 -1.45 -1.50
C LEU A 81 -8.90 -0.73 -2.32
N ARG A 82 -8.41 -1.33 -3.41
CA ARG A 82 -7.46 -0.72 -4.34
C ARG A 82 -7.98 0.61 -4.90
N GLY A 83 -9.25 0.65 -5.31
CA GLY A 83 -9.87 1.87 -5.82
C GLY A 83 -9.92 2.98 -4.77
N ALA A 84 -10.27 2.62 -3.53
CA ALA A 84 -10.30 3.55 -2.41
C ALA A 84 -8.89 4.10 -2.08
N PHE A 85 -7.87 3.23 -2.08
CA PHE A 85 -6.47 3.63 -1.88
C PHE A 85 -5.99 4.62 -2.93
N LEU A 86 -6.24 4.32 -4.21
CA LEU A 86 -5.90 5.24 -5.30
C LEU A 86 -6.65 6.57 -5.13
N SER A 87 -7.96 6.55 -4.93
CA SER A 87 -8.75 7.77 -4.73
C SER A 87 -8.23 8.64 -3.56
N ARG A 88 -7.76 8.01 -2.48
CA ARG A 88 -7.35 8.71 -1.25
C ARG A 88 -5.90 9.19 -1.25
N PHE A 89 -4.97 8.37 -1.75
CA PHE A 89 -3.53 8.57 -1.61
C PHE A 89 -2.80 8.79 -2.92
N ASP A 90 -3.44 8.60 -4.07
CA ASP A 90 -2.83 8.94 -5.36
C ASP A 90 -2.87 10.47 -5.56
N PRO A 91 -1.71 11.14 -5.65
CA PRO A 91 -1.67 12.59 -5.87
C PRO A 91 -2.25 12.98 -7.23
N SER A 92 -2.27 12.06 -8.20
CA SER A 92 -2.88 12.29 -9.52
C SER A 92 -4.41 12.21 -9.49
N SER A 93 -5.00 11.54 -8.50
CA SER A 93 -6.45 11.51 -8.31
C SER A 93 -6.98 12.85 -7.77
N LEU A 94 -6.11 13.66 -7.16
CA LEU A 94 -6.41 15.04 -6.76
C LEU A 94 -6.36 16.05 -7.93
N VAL A 95 -5.79 15.69 -9.10
CA VAL A 95 -5.74 16.62 -10.26
C VAL A 95 -7.04 16.68 -11.06
N ASN A 96 -8.11 16.02 -10.62
CA ASN A 96 -9.45 16.14 -11.19
C ASN A 96 -10.45 16.89 -10.29
N VAL A 97 -9.98 17.67 -9.31
CA VAL A 97 -10.83 18.62 -8.58
C VAL A 97 -10.64 20.02 -9.19
N PRO A 98 -11.65 20.62 -9.85
CA PRO A 98 -11.69 22.07 -9.93
C PRO A 98 -11.94 22.59 -8.51
N ALA A 99 -10.91 23.19 -7.91
CA ALA A 99 -11.01 24.25 -6.91
C ALA A 99 -12.23 24.19 -5.95
N ALA A 100 -12.29 23.23 -5.01
CA ALA A 100 -13.24 23.34 -3.90
C ALA A 100 -12.84 22.49 -2.68
N ALA A 101 -11.77 22.87 -1.98
CA ALA A 101 -11.72 22.75 -0.51
C ALA A 101 -10.47 23.44 0.06
N LYS A 102 -10.66 24.73 0.35
CA LYS A 102 -10.21 25.38 1.59
C LYS A 102 -8.72 25.72 1.71
N ALA A 103 -8.34 26.80 1.04
CA ALA A 103 -7.46 27.79 1.65
C ALA A 103 -8.26 28.57 2.73
N PRO A 104 -7.80 28.72 3.98
CA PRO A 104 -8.06 29.94 4.71
C PRO A 104 -7.05 30.98 4.22
N SER A 105 -7.43 31.76 3.21
CA SER A 105 -6.71 33.01 2.93
C SER A 105 -7.02 33.97 4.07
N SER A 106 -5.96 34.38 4.77
CA SER A 106 -5.96 35.36 5.85
C SER A 106 -6.15 36.78 5.35
#